data_AF-A0A959SLR2-F1
#
_entry.id   AF-A0A959SLR2-F1
#
_cell.length_a   1.000
_cell.length_b   1.000
_cell.length_c   1.000
_cell.angle_alpha   90.00
_cell.angle_beta   90.00
_cell.angle_gamma   90.00
#
_symmetry.space_group_name_H-M   'P 1'
#
loop_
_entity.id
_entity.type
_entity.pdbx_description
1 polymer ?
#
loop_
_entity_poly.entity_id
_entity_poly.type
_entity_poly.pdbx_seq_one_letter_code
_entity_poly.pdbx_strand_id
1 'polypeptide(L)'
;MHWIDASIFVLYMIALLGVGMWFMRKNASTDDYFVGGRGMGPGHIGLSVVATDVGGGFSIGLGGLGFVMGLSGSWMLFTGLIGAWLAAVFLIPKVYDLGRDHALLTFPQLLGRFFDGRVAMLAGVICVVGYLGFTSSQLLAGAKLASAAVEGL
;
A
#
# COMPACT_ATOMS: atom_id res chain seq x y z
N MET A 1 9.40 -4.16 -27.35
CA MET A 1 7.97 -4.29 -26.95
C MET A 1 7.08 -4.39 -28.18
N HIS A 2 6.22 -5.41 -28.28
CA HIS A 2 5.30 -5.56 -29.42
C HIS A 2 4.17 -4.52 -29.33
N TRP A 3 3.56 -4.16 -30.46
CA TRP A 3 2.50 -3.13 -30.48
C TRP A 3 1.27 -3.54 -29.66
N ILE A 4 1.00 -4.84 -29.55
CA ILE A 4 -0.05 -5.38 -28.68
C ILE A 4 0.27 -5.09 -27.21
N ASP A 5 1.49 -5.37 -26.74
CA ASP A 5 1.90 -5.10 -25.35
C ASP A 5 1.79 -3.60 -25.03
N ALA A 6 2.23 -2.76 -25.96
CA ALA A 6 2.13 -1.31 -25.86
C ALA A 6 0.67 -0.86 -25.72
N SER A 7 -0.23 -1.43 -26.52
CA SER A 7 -1.66 -1.10 -26.47
C SER A 7 -2.30 -1.49 -25.13
N ILE A 8 -1.96 -2.66 -24.59
CA ILE A 8 -2.46 -3.12 -23.28
C ILE A 8 -1.99 -2.17 -22.18
N PHE A 9 -0.71 -1.79 -22.19
CA PHE A 9 -0.15 -0.86 -21.23
C PHE A 9 -0.84 0.52 -21.26
N VAL A 10 -1.02 1.09 -22.46
CA VAL A 10 -1.67 2.39 -22.63
C VAL A 10 -3.13 2.34 -22.18
N LEU A 11 -3.88 1.29 -22.56
CA LEU A 11 -5.27 1.12 -22.13
C LEU A 11 -5.38 0.99 -20.60
N TYR A 12 -4.48 0.24 -19.97
CA TYR A 12 -4.41 0.14 -18.52
C TYR A 12 -4.14 1.49 -17.85
N MET A 13 -3.20 2.29 -18.37
CA MET A 13 -2.91 3.64 -17.87
C MET A 13 -4.10 4.59 -18.01
N ILE A 14 -4.79 4.57 -19.16
CA ILE A 14 -5.99 5.37 -19.38
C ILE A 14 -7.08 4.97 -18.38
N ALA A 15 -7.31 3.68 -18.18
CA ALA A 15 -8.30 3.19 -17.22
C ALA A 15 -7.96 3.63 -15.78
N LEU A 16 -6.69 3.50 -15.37
CA LEU A 16 -6.21 3.89 -14.04
C LEU A 16 -6.40 5.39 -13.79
N LEU A 17 -5.97 6.23 -14.73
CA LEU A 17 -6.16 7.68 -14.65
C LEU A 17 -7.65 8.06 -14.70
N GLY A 18 -8.45 7.36 -15.50
CA GLY A 18 -9.90 7.54 -15.59
C GLY A 18 -10.60 7.29 -14.26
N VAL A 19 -10.29 6.19 -13.58
CA VAL A 19 -10.80 5.87 -12.24
C VAL A 19 -10.36 6.94 -11.24
N GLY A 20 -9.10 7.36 -11.26
CA GLY A 20 -8.58 8.41 -10.39
C GLY A 20 -9.32 9.75 -10.58
N MET A 21 -9.52 10.18 -11.83
CA MET A 21 -10.27 11.40 -12.14
C MET A 21 -11.74 11.32 -11.73
N TRP A 22 -12.37 10.16 -11.88
CA TRP A 22 -13.76 9.96 -11.49
C TRP A 22 -13.95 10.09 -9.98
N PHE A 23 -13.10 9.44 -9.18
CA PHE A 23 -13.18 9.52 -7.72
C PHE A 23 -12.68 10.85 -7.15
N MET A 24 -11.69 11.49 -7.79
CA MET A 24 -11.26 12.84 -7.41
C MET A 24 -12.43 13.83 -7.38
N ARG A 25 -13.35 13.73 -8.35
CA ARG A 25 -14.55 14.58 -8.41
C ARG A 25 -15.61 14.25 -7.35
N LYS A 26 -15.52 13.09 -6.69
CA LYS A 26 -16.45 12.66 -5.65
C LYS A 26 -15.99 13.03 -4.23
N ASN A 27 -14.72 13.31 -4.05
CA ASN A 27 -14.18 13.68 -2.74
C ASN A 27 -14.56 15.13 -2.41
N ALA A 28 -15.41 15.33 -1.41
CA ALA A 28 -15.86 16.66 -0.98
C ALA A 28 -15.22 17.11 0.34
N SER A 29 -14.68 16.16 1.12
CA SER A 29 -14.08 16.42 2.42
C SER A 29 -12.75 15.70 2.63
N THR A 30 -12.04 16.09 3.68
CA THR A 30 -10.81 15.43 4.14
C THR A 30 -11.07 13.97 4.55
N ASP A 31 -12.23 13.67 5.14
CA ASP A 31 -12.59 12.29 5.52
C ASP A 31 -12.87 11.43 4.27
N ASP A 32 -13.50 12.00 3.23
CA ASP A 32 -13.65 11.31 1.94
C ASP A 32 -12.30 10.98 1.31
N TYR A 33 -11.36 11.93 1.35
CA TYR A 33 -10.05 11.77 0.74
C TYR A 33 -9.16 10.75 1.45
N PHE A 34 -9.08 10.80 2.79
CA PHE A 34 -8.14 9.97 3.55
C PHE A 34 -8.69 8.61 3.96
N VAL A 35 -10.00 8.51 4.22
CA VAL A 35 -10.63 7.27 4.74
C VAL A 35 -11.86 6.84 3.95
N GLY A 36 -12.13 7.48 2.80
CA GLY A 36 -13.25 7.12 1.93
C GLY A 36 -14.62 7.32 2.55
N GLY A 37 -14.76 8.32 3.42
CA GLY A 37 -16.01 8.64 4.12
C GLY A 37 -16.46 7.51 5.07
N ARG A 38 -15.57 6.56 5.39
CA ARG A 38 -15.80 5.44 6.33
C ARG A 38 -16.97 4.52 5.95
N GLY A 39 -17.39 4.56 4.69
CA GLY A 39 -18.48 3.76 4.15
C GLY A 39 -18.03 2.50 3.40
N MET A 40 -16.72 2.24 3.31
CA MET A 40 -16.21 1.08 2.59
C MET A 40 -16.48 -0.22 3.36
N GLY A 41 -17.10 -1.19 2.70
CA GLY A 41 -17.29 -2.52 3.27
C GLY A 41 -15.96 -3.28 3.46
N PRO A 42 -15.91 -4.28 4.35
CA PRO A 42 -14.67 -5.01 4.69
C PRO A 42 -13.94 -5.61 3.49
N GLY A 43 -14.68 -6.08 2.48
CA GLY A 43 -14.08 -6.63 1.25
C GLY A 43 -13.28 -5.60 0.45
N HIS A 44 -13.78 -4.37 0.32
CA HIS A 44 -13.08 -3.30 -0.39
C HIS A 44 -11.81 -2.88 0.36
N ILE A 45 -11.90 -2.78 1.70
CA ILE A 45 -10.76 -2.48 2.56
C ILE A 45 -9.70 -3.59 2.44
N GLY A 46 -10.10 -4.86 2.51
CA GLY A 46 -9.20 -6.00 2.38
C GLY A 46 -8.47 -6.03 1.03
N LEU A 47 -9.20 -5.82 -0.08
CA LEU A 47 -8.59 -5.74 -1.41
C LEU A 47 -7.59 -4.57 -1.52
N SER A 48 -7.93 -3.41 -0.94
CA SER A 48 -7.03 -2.26 -0.93
C SER A 48 -5.75 -2.52 -0.13
N VAL A 49 -5.86 -3.19 1.03
CA VAL A 49 -4.69 -3.58 1.85
C VAL A 49 -3.79 -4.53 1.07
N VAL A 50 -4.35 -5.57 0.45
CA VAL A 50 -3.56 -6.54 -0.33
C VAL A 50 -2.92 -5.87 -1.56
N ALA A 51 -3.64 -5.00 -2.27
CA ALA A 51 -3.10 -4.27 -3.41
C ALA A 51 -1.96 -3.31 -3.00
N THR A 52 -2.01 -2.78 -1.77
CA THR A 52 -0.94 -1.91 -1.24
C THR A 52 0.31 -2.72 -0.90
N ASP A 53 0.14 -3.90 -0.29
CA ASP A 53 1.24 -4.77 0.12
C ASP A 53 1.93 -5.43 -1.09
N VAL A 54 1.14 -5.93 -2.05
CA VAL A 54 1.61 -6.66 -3.22
C VAL A 54 1.82 -5.70 -4.40
N GLY A 55 2.97 -5.02 -4.43
CA GLY A 55 3.39 -4.23 -5.60
C GLY A 55 4.78 -4.57 -6.12
N GLY A 56 5.30 -3.76 -7.05
CA GLY A 56 6.49 -4.12 -7.84
C GLY A 56 7.74 -4.47 -7.02
N GLY A 57 8.03 -3.71 -5.97
CA GLY A 57 9.17 -3.95 -5.07
C GLY A 57 9.02 -5.25 -4.29
N PHE A 58 7.80 -5.56 -3.85
CA PHE A 58 7.48 -6.86 -3.25
C PHE A 58 7.68 -8.01 -4.25
N SER A 59 7.12 -7.91 -5.45
CA SER A 59 7.21 -8.97 -6.47
C SER A 59 8.64 -9.24 -6.94
N ILE A 60 9.41 -8.19 -7.25
CA ILE A 60 10.81 -8.34 -7.68
C ILE A 60 11.69 -8.77 -6.51
N GLY A 61 11.49 -8.15 -5.33
CA GLY A 61 12.27 -8.46 -4.13
C GLY A 61 12.10 -9.92 -3.75
N LEU A 62 10.87 -10.41 -3.68
CA LEU A 62 10.61 -11.78 -3.31
C LEU A 62 11.02 -12.79 -4.39
N GLY A 63 10.82 -12.46 -5.67
CA GLY A 63 11.34 -13.26 -6.78
C GLY A 63 12.86 -13.40 -6.71
N GLY A 64 13.56 -12.32 -6.37
CA GLY A 64 15.01 -12.33 -6.14
C GLY A 64 15.43 -13.19 -4.95
N LEU A 65 14.70 -13.13 -3.83
CA LEU A 65 14.95 -14.01 -2.68
C LEU A 65 14.71 -15.48 -3.02
N GLY A 66 13.67 -15.79 -3.81
CA GLY A 66 13.43 -17.13 -4.33
C GLY A 66 14.55 -17.62 -5.25
N PHE A 67 15.12 -16.73 -6.07
CA PHE A 67 16.26 -17.07 -6.93
C PHE A 67 17.53 -17.40 -6.14
N VAL A 68 17.82 -16.64 -5.07
CA VAL A 68 19.06 -16.81 -4.27
C VAL A 68 18.92 -17.89 -3.21
N MET A 69 17.78 -17.97 -2.54
CA MET A 69 17.57 -18.82 -1.35
C MET A 69 16.59 -19.99 -1.60
N GLY A 70 16.07 -20.12 -2.81
CA GLY A 70 15.07 -21.13 -3.15
C GLY A 70 13.78 -20.96 -2.35
N LEU A 71 13.12 -22.08 -2.03
CA LEU A 71 11.86 -22.10 -1.28
C LEU A 71 11.98 -21.44 0.11
N SER A 72 13.18 -21.44 0.71
CA SER A 72 13.38 -20.83 2.03
C SER A 72 13.12 -19.30 2.04
N GLY A 73 13.31 -18.62 0.91
CA GLY A 73 12.97 -17.20 0.77
C GLY A 73 11.48 -16.89 0.92
N SER A 74 10.60 -17.88 0.71
CA SER A 74 9.16 -17.73 0.93
C SER A 74 8.81 -17.50 2.41
N TRP A 75 9.70 -17.83 3.36
CA TRP A 75 9.43 -17.62 4.78
C TRP A 75 9.19 -16.15 5.12
N MET A 76 9.80 -15.24 4.36
CA MET A 76 9.58 -13.80 4.51
C MET A 76 8.15 -13.38 4.16
N LEU A 77 7.47 -14.11 3.25
CA LEU A 77 6.03 -13.92 2.99
C LEU A 77 5.20 -14.38 4.18
N PHE A 78 5.48 -15.59 4.67
CA PHE A 78 4.64 -16.22 5.69
C PHE A 78 4.68 -15.43 7.00
N THR A 79 5.85 -14.95 7.42
CA THR A 79 5.98 -14.13 8.63
C THR A 79 5.26 -12.79 8.48
N GLY A 80 5.38 -12.13 7.32
CA GLY A 80 4.64 -10.90 7.01
C GLY A 80 3.13 -11.11 7.02
N LEU A 81 2.65 -12.17 6.36
CA LEU A 81 1.23 -12.53 6.30
C LEU A 81 0.65 -12.83 7.69
N ILE A 82 1.37 -13.59 8.52
CA ILE A 82 0.94 -13.86 9.90
C ILE A 82 0.88 -12.56 10.69
N GLY A 83 1.88 -11.68 10.59
CA GLY A 83 1.89 -10.38 11.27
C GLY A 83 0.72 -9.49 10.85
N ALA A 84 0.46 -9.39 9.55
CA ALA A 84 -0.67 -8.63 9.00
C ALA A 84 -2.01 -9.21 9.46
N TRP A 85 -2.16 -10.53 9.46
CA TRP A 85 -3.36 -11.20 9.93
C TRP A 85 -3.59 -10.99 11.43
N LEU A 86 -2.55 -11.11 12.26
CA LEU A 86 -2.63 -10.82 13.69
C LEU A 86 -3.03 -9.37 13.96
N ALA A 87 -2.46 -8.40 13.22
CA ALA A 87 -2.87 -7.01 13.32
C ALA A 87 -4.34 -6.82 12.89
N ALA A 88 -4.75 -7.45 11.79
CA ALA A 88 -6.13 -7.36 11.28
C ALA A 88 -7.17 -7.94 12.24
N VAL A 89 -6.85 -9.03 12.94
CA VAL A 89 -7.78 -9.71 13.85
C VAL A 89 -7.75 -9.11 15.26
N PHE A 90 -6.58 -8.75 15.79
CA PHE A 90 -6.44 -8.36 17.20
C PHE A 90 -6.31 -6.87 17.44
N LEU A 91 -5.74 -6.12 16.49
CA LEU A 91 -5.45 -4.69 16.66
C LEU A 91 -6.53 -3.83 15.99
N ILE A 92 -6.82 -4.06 14.70
CA ILE A 92 -7.78 -3.24 13.94
C ILE A 92 -9.15 -3.14 14.62
N PRO A 93 -9.79 -4.23 15.10
CA PRO A 93 -11.11 -4.15 15.71
C PRO A 93 -11.14 -3.31 17.00
N LYS A 94 -10.00 -3.19 17.70
CA LYS A 94 -9.90 -2.40 18.94
C LYS A 94 -9.74 -0.92 18.67
N VAL A 95 -9.12 -0.56 17.55
CA VAL A 95 -8.75 0.84 17.25
C VAL A 95 -9.64 1.48 16.18
N TYR A 96 -10.41 0.67 15.44
CA TYR A 96 -11.28 1.14 14.36
C TYR A 96 -12.32 2.13 14.85
N ASP A 97 -13.08 1.77 15.90
CA ASP A 97 -14.11 2.64 16.46
C ASP A 97 -13.50 3.92 17.04
N LEU A 98 -12.35 3.81 17.72
CA LEU A 98 -11.62 4.97 18.23
C LEU A 98 -11.20 5.93 17.10
N GLY A 99 -10.75 5.39 15.98
CA GLY A 99 -10.40 6.17 14.79
C GLY A 99 -11.60 6.88 14.18
N ARG A 100 -12.79 6.28 14.24
CA ARG A 100 -14.05 6.89 13.78
C ARG A 100 -14.53 7.98 14.73
N ASP A 101 -14.62 7.67 16.02
CA ASP A 101 -15.25 8.54 17.01
C ASP A 101 -14.43 9.82 17.29
N HIS A 102 -13.14 9.79 16.98
CA HIS A 102 -12.25 10.95 17.10
C HIS A 102 -11.78 11.53 15.77
N ALA A 103 -12.39 11.11 14.65
CA ALA A 103 -12.04 11.57 13.31
C ALA A 103 -10.52 11.50 13.02
N LEU A 104 -9.88 10.43 13.48
CA LEU A 104 -8.44 10.21 13.26
C LEU A 104 -8.23 9.75 11.81
N LEU A 105 -7.17 10.26 11.19
CA LEU A 105 -6.83 10.00 9.79
C LEU A 105 -5.56 9.18 9.64
N THR A 106 -4.70 9.15 10.67
CA THR A 106 -3.38 8.52 10.60
C THR A 106 -3.08 7.65 11.81
N PHE A 107 -2.23 6.64 11.63
CA PHE A 107 -1.77 5.80 12.73
C PHE A 107 -0.95 6.56 13.79
N PRO A 108 -0.08 7.53 13.46
CA PRO A 108 0.58 8.37 14.46
C PRO A 108 -0.38 9.18 15.34
N GLN A 109 -1.48 9.69 14.78
CA GLN A 109 -2.53 10.38 15.57
C GLN A 109 -3.19 9.44 16.58
N LEU A 110 -3.43 8.19 16.20
CA LEU A 110 -3.93 7.16 17.11
C LEU A 110 -2.97 6.92 18.28
N LEU A 111 -1.66 6.85 18.02
CA LEU A 111 -0.66 6.73 19.09
C LEU A 111 -0.62 7.96 19.99
N GLY A 112 -0.78 9.16 19.43
CA GLY A 112 -0.89 10.38 20.23
C GLY A 112 -2.08 10.39 21.19
N ARG A 113 -3.15 9.67 20.86
CA ARG A 113 -4.32 9.50 21.72
C ARG A 113 -4.06 8.54 22.88
N PHE A 114 -3.30 7.47 22.64
CA PHE A 114 -2.96 6.49 23.67
C PHE A 114 -1.82 6.93 24.59
N PHE A 115 -0.92 7.78 24.07
CA PHE A 115 0.26 8.26 24.77
C PHE A 115 0.27 9.79 24.80
N ASP A 116 1.14 10.43 24.01
CA ASP A 116 1.26 11.88 23.93
C ASP A 116 1.71 12.35 22.53
N GLY A 117 1.79 13.67 22.36
CA GLY A 117 2.21 14.29 21.10
C GLY A 117 3.67 14.01 20.71
N ARG A 118 4.55 13.66 21.65
CA ARG A 118 5.95 13.32 21.35
C ARG A 118 6.02 11.93 20.71
N VAL A 119 5.26 10.97 21.23
CA VAL A 119 5.11 9.63 20.63
C VAL A 119 4.48 9.73 19.25
N ALA A 120 3.45 10.55 19.08
CA ALA A 120 2.84 10.80 17.77
C ALA A 120 3.83 11.37 16.76
N MET A 121 4.63 12.37 17.17
CA MET A 121 5.64 12.98 16.29
C MET A 121 6.71 11.96 15.89
N LEU A 122 7.24 11.19 16.85
CA LEU A 122 8.24 10.17 16.58
C LEU A 122 7.69 9.09 15.64
N ALA A 123 6.48 8.61 15.90
CA ALA A 123 5.80 7.65 15.02
C ALA A 123 5.60 8.22 13.61
N GLY A 124 5.23 9.50 13.49
CA GLY A 124 5.11 10.20 12.21
C GLY A 124 6.43 10.21 11.43
N VAL A 125 7.54 10.54 12.09
CA VAL A 125 8.88 10.51 11.47
C VAL A 125 9.25 9.10 11.02
N ILE A 126 9.02 8.08 11.85
CA ILE A 126 9.28 6.68 11.50
C ILE A 126 8.44 6.27 10.27
N CYS A 127 7.15 6.62 10.26
CA CYS A 127 6.27 6.36 9.12
C CYS A 127 6.78 7.02 7.85
N VAL A 128 7.17 8.30 7.89
CA VAL A 128 7.68 9.02 6.70
C VAL A 128 8.94 8.35 6.17
N VAL A 129 9.92 8.04 7.03
CA VAL A 129 11.16 7.36 6.61
C VAL A 129 10.86 5.99 6.02
N GLY A 130 9.99 5.21 6.67
CA GLY A 130 9.58 3.88 6.19
C GLY A 130 8.86 3.95 4.84
N TYR A 131 7.88 4.84 4.69
CA TYR A 131 7.13 5.00 3.45
C TYR A 131 7.97 5.58 2.31
N LEU A 132 8.95 6.44 2.59
CA LEU A 132 9.91 6.89 1.59
C LEU A 132 10.70 5.70 1.01
N GLY A 133 11.21 4.82 1.87
CA GLY A 133 11.91 3.59 1.44
C GLY A 133 10.98 2.65 0.68
N PHE A 134 9.76 2.45 1.19
CA PHE A 134 8.74 1.63 0.55
C PHE A 134 8.39 2.14 -0.85
N THR A 135 7.96 3.39 -0.99
CA THR A 135 7.61 3.98 -2.29
C THR A 135 8.79 3.99 -3.26
N SER A 136 10.01 4.27 -2.77
CA SER A 136 11.22 4.23 -3.60
C SER A 136 11.48 2.83 -4.16
N SER A 137 11.27 1.77 -3.38
CA SER A 137 11.47 0.39 -3.85
C SER A 137 10.45 0.00 -4.92
N GLN A 138 9.19 0.45 -4.77
CA GLN A 138 8.13 0.22 -5.77
C GLN A 138 8.45 0.93 -7.09
N LEU A 139 8.92 2.18 -7.03
CA LEU A 139 9.33 2.95 -8.22
C LEU A 139 10.55 2.33 -8.90
N LEU A 140 11.57 1.92 -8.13
CA LEU A 140 12.75 1.24 -8.65
C LEU A 140 12.38 -0.06 -9.35
N ALA A 141 11.48 -0.84 -8.76
CA ALA A 141 11.00 -2.08 -9.37
C ALA A 141 10.25 -1.82 -10.68
N GLY A 142 9.36 -0.82 -10.70
CA GLY A 142 8.68 -0.40 -11.92
C GLY A 142 9.67 0.03 -13.01
N ALA A 143 10.69 0.81 -12.66
CA ALA A 143 11.72 1.26 -13.59
C ALA A 143 12.53 0.09 -14.16
N LYS A 144 12.92 -0.89 -13.33
CA LYS A 144 13.64 -2.10 -13.77
C LYS A 144 12.79 -2.97 -14.71
N LEU A 145 11.50 -3.13 -14.42
CA LEU A 145 10.59 -3.87 -15.29
C LEU A 145 10.40 -3.16 -16.62
N ALA A 146 10.25 -1.83 -16.59
CA ALA A 146 10.12 -1.03 -17.79
C ALA A 146 11.40 -1.06 -18.64
N SER A 147 12.59 -0.91 -18.04
CA SER A 147 13.85 -0.98 -18.77
C SER A 147 14.02 -2.36 -19.40
N ALA A 148 13.79 -3.44 -18.67
CA ALA A 148 13.88 -4.80 -19.21
C ALA A 148 12.87 -5.08 -20.34
N ALA A 149 11.66 -4.52 -20.26
CA ALA A 149 10.63 -4.68 -21.29
C ALA A 149 10.90 -3.87 -22.57
N VAL A 150 11.63 -2.75 -22.45
CA VAL A 150 11.95 -1.84 -23.55
C VAL A 150 13.32 -2.13 -24.17
N GLU A 151 14.32 -2.55 -23.38
CA GLU A 151 15.68 -2.93 -23.81
C GLU A 151 15.76 -4.29 -24.53
N GLY A 152 14.62 -4.97 -24.75
CA GLY A 152 14.52 -6.13 -25.65
C GLY A 152 14.55 -5.78 -27.15
N LEU A 153 15.17 -4.66 -27.53
CA LEU A 153 15.50 -4.23 -28.91
C LEU A 153 16.98 -3.85 -28.96
#